data_AF-A0A0G2FEH8-F1
#
_entry.id   AF-A0A0G2FEH8-F1
#
_cell.length_a   1.000
_cell.length_b   1.000
_cell.length_c   1.000
_cell.angle_alpha   90.00
_cell.angle_beta   90.00
_cell.angle_gamma   90.00
#
_symmetry.space_group_name_H-M   'P 1'
#
loop_
_entity.id
_entity.type
_entity.pdbx_description
1 polymer ?
#
loop_
_entity_poly.entity_id
_entity_poly.type
_entity_poly.pdbx_seq_one_letter_code
_entity_poly.pdbx_strand_id
1 'polypeptide(L)'
;MQAPINQPTLEKALRVLYVEKRLLKNTGDFARVLLIHGLYCQTWDVGTLLNRPLLRWYPSSQKGDAESHDLTGPAWLPQIPLYNQWRNAACDCLDVLHWIANSDIAKAGTENSTVLHLHFARIVLLAPYKAIRTVAELLVSEDDSRDGDAVERFQRECQQVRKWIADDQFKARLALVHCGIFFWHVRRYSLDAFYEPTKVFLVTLVVWAYGSLCPPQQASASLRGPSRSSGNRPREDEDWSCDLDDISSIRLDRPCDDELVQLFIKRGRSMTATIMGVGNITAANGPLRMLKEGRKLLSTLDKWPIRDRYLQLLTQLVDVCGQNAQWVQAGASLGQTRREAPS
;
A
#
# COMPACT_ATOMS: atom_id res chain seq x y z
N MET A 1 20.85 40.38 -24.03
CA MET A 1 21.14 39.53 -22.85
C MET A 1 19.83 38.99 -22.32
N GLN A 2 19.52 37.71 -22.55
CA GLN A 2 18.44 37.05 -21.81
C GLN A 2 18.93 36.87 -20.36
N ALA A 3 18.17 37.38 -19.40
CA ALA A 3 18.45 37.14 -17.99
C ALA A 3 18.53 35.63 -17.73
N PRO A 4 19.45 35.16 -16.85
CA PRO A 4 19.52 33.74 -16.53
C PRO A 4 18.16 33.29 -16.03
N ILE A 5 17.61 32.25 -16.66
CA ILE A 5 16.39 31.60 -16.18
C ILE A 5 16.77 31.02 -14.82
N ASN A 6 16.42 31.72 -13.74
CA ASN A 6 16.55 31.22 -12.38
C ASN A 6 15.61 30.02 -12.23
N GLN A 7 16.11 28.85 -12.63
CA GLN A 7 15.37 27.60 -12.47
C GLN A 7 15.14 27.40 -10.96
N PRO A 8 13.90 27.08 -10.55
CA PRO A 8 13.60 26.87 -9.15
C PRO A 8 14.35 25.66 -8.62
N THR A 9 14.85 25.74 -7.39
CA THR A 9 15.39 24.57 -6.69
C THR A 9 14.27 23.56 -6.40
N LEU A 10 14.65 22.29 -6.23
CA LEU A 10 13.69 21.24 -5.83
C LEU A 10 12.97 21.61 -4.52
N GLU A 11 13.71 22.16 -3.55
CA GLU A 11 13.15 22.63 -2.28
C GLU A 11 12.07 23.70 -2.49
N LYS A 12 12.35 24.72 -3.32
CA LYS A 12 11.39 25.77 -3.63
C LYS A 12 10.14 25.19 -4.31
N ALA A 13 10.33 24.27 -5.25
CA ALA A 13 9.24 23.64 -5.97
C ALA A 13 8.38 22.75 -5.06
N LEU A 14 9.00 21.97 -4.17
CA LEU A 14 8.29 21.18 -3.15
C LEU A 14 7.52 22.09 -2.19
N ARG A 15 8.11 23.18 -1.71
CA ARG A 15 7.43 24.13 -0.81
C ARG A 15 6.20 24.74 -1.48
N VAL A 16 6.33 25.20 -2.73
CA VAL A 16 5.19 25.72 -3.50
C VAL A 16 4.12 24.64 -3.68
N LEU A 17 4.52 23.40 -3.97
CA LEU A 17 3.57 22.30 -4.12
C LEU A 17 2.84 21.97 -2.80
N TYR A 18 3.55 21.92 -1.67
CA TYR A 18 2.95 21.64 -0.36
C TYR A 18 2.05 22.77 0.15
N VAL A 19 2.49 24.03 0.02
CA VAL A 19 1.84 25.19 0.63
C VAL A 19 0.80 25.80 -0.30
N GLU A 20 1.12 25.97 -1.58
CA GLU A 20 0.23 26.63 -2.56
C GLU A 20 -0.57 25.63 -3.40
N LYS A 21 -0.35 24.31 -3.25
CA LYS A 21 -1.03 23.25 -4.01
C LYS A 21 -0.97 23.47 -5.53
N ARG A 22 0.19 23.91 -6.01
CA ARG A 22 0.39 24.35 -7.40
C ARG A 22 1.72 23.88 -7.96
N LEU A 23 1.72 23.51 -9.25
CA LEU A 23 2.96 23.24 -10.00
C LEU A 23 3.58 24.54 -10.51
N LEU A 24 4.91 24.66 -10.40
CA LEU A 24 5.63 25.78 -11.01
C LEU A 24 5.54 25.71 -12.54
N LYS A 25 5.43 26.87 -13.19
CA LYS A 25 5.42 26.97 -14.66
C LYS A 25 6.71 26.39 -15.25
N ASN A 26 6.62 25.86 -16.47
CA ASN A 26 7.74 25.27 -17.20
C ASN A 26 8.39 24.07 -16.49
N THR A 27 7.63 23.34 -15.66
CA THR A 27 8.11 22.10 -15.02
C THR A 27 7.89 20.93 -15.99
N GLY A 28 8.97 20.46 -16.63
CA GLY A 28 8.94 19.30 -17.52
C GLY A 28 8.86 17.96 -16.79
N ASP A 29 8.66 16.87 -17.55
CA ASP A 29 8.36 15.54 -17.00
C ASP A 29 9.43 15.00 -16.06
N PHE A 30 10.71 15.18 -16.39
CA PHE A 30 11.79 14.78 -15.48
C PHE A 30 11.72 15.50 -14.13
N ALA A 31 11.44 16.80 -14.12
CA ALA A 31 11.30 17.57 -12.88
C ALA A 31 10.03 17.16 -12.10
N ARG A 32 8.95 16.76 -12.80
CA ARG A 32 7.76 16.17 -12.16
C ARG A 32 8.11 14.86 -11.45
N VAL A 33 8.92 13.99 -12.08
CA VAL A 33 9.42 12.76 -11.43
C VAL A 33 10.26 13.09 -10.19
N LEU A 34 11.15 14.09 -10.26
CA LEU A 34 11.91 14.52 -9.08
C LEU A 34 11.00 15.05 -7.96
N LEU A 35 9.95 15.79 -8.28
CA LEU A 35 8.96 16.25 -7.30
C LEU A 35 8.25 15.08 -6.64
N ILE A 36 7.78 14.10 -7.42
CA ILE A 36 7.14 12.89 -6.90
C ILE A 36 8.07 12.18 -5.90
N HIS A 37 9.34 12.04 -6.25
CA HIS A 37 10.34 11.45 -5.37
C HIS A 37 10.57 12.29 -4.11
N GLY A 38 10.68 13.61 -4.25
CA GLY A 38 10.84 14.55 -3.14
C GLY A 38 9.70 14.50 -2.12
N LEU A 39 8.44 14.31 -2.57
CA LEU A 39 7.28 14.23 -1.68
C LEU A 39 7.35 13.05 -0.70
N TYR A 40 7.68 11.86 -1.19
CA TYR A 40 7.76 10.70 -0.30
C TYR A 40 9.08 10.65 0.48
N CYS A 41 10.18 11.18 -0.06
CA CYS A 41 11.42 11.36 0.70
C CYS A 41 11.21 12.30 1.90
N GLN A 42 10.54 13.45 1.71
CA GLN A 42 10.21 14.37 2.80
C GLN A 42 9.38 13.69 3.89
N THR A 43 8.40 12.86 3.49
CA THR A 43 7.57 12.10 4.43
C THR A 43 8.40 11.03 5.18
N TRP A 44 9.38 10.41 4.53
CA TRP A 44 10.31 9.48 5.17
C TRP A 44 11.25 10.18 6.16
N ASP A 45 11.72 11.39 5.87
CA ASP A 45 12.56 12.14 6.79
C ASP A 45 11.80 12.49 8.07
N VAL A 46 10.55 12.93 7.94
CA VAL A 46 9.64 13.13 9.07
C VAL A 46 9.42 11.84 9.85
N GLY A 47 9.18 10.72 9.17
CA GLY A 47 9.03 9.41 9.82
C GLY A 47 10.29 8.95 10.55
N THR A 48 11.47 9.19 9.96
CA THR A 48 12.77 8.86 10.56
C THR A 48 13.03 9.69 11.81
N LEU A 49 12.68 10.97 11.77
CA LEU A 49 12.74 11.85 12.92
C LEU A 49 11.81 11.36 14.03
N LEU A 50 10.52 11.14 13.72
CA LEU A 50 9.51 10.74 14.72
C LEU A 50 9.72 9.35 15.31
N ASN A 51 10.45 8.47 14.62
CA ASN A 51 10.85 7.17 15.15
C ASN A 51 11.98 7.25 16.19
N ARG A 52 12.65 8.40 16.38
CA ARG A 52 13.69 8.53 17.40
C ARG A 52 13.05 8.41 18.80
N PRO A 53 13.49 7.46 19.64
CA PRO A 53 12.96 7.26 20.99
C PRO A 53 12.83 8.54 21.81
N LEU A 54 13.89 9.35 21.83
CA LEU A 54 13.93 10.58 22.62
C LEU A 54 12.93 11.65 22.19
N LEU A 55 12.44 11.62 20.93
CA LEU A 55 11.41 12.55 20.47
C LEU A 55 10.00 12.13 20.85
N ARG A 56 9.83 10.91 21.38
CA ARG A 56 8.56 10.40 21.94
C ARG A 56 8.46 10.62 23.44
N TRP A 57 9.58 10.91 24.09
CA TRP A 57 9.64 11.27 25.49
C TRP A 57 9.50 12.78 25.67
N TYR A 58 8.71 13.18 26.67
CA TYR A 58 8.55 14.58 27.06
C TYR A 58 9.59 14.91 28.14
N PRO A 59 10.49 15.89 27.89
CA PRO A 59 11.46 16.30 28.88
C PRO A 59 10.79 16.73 30.18
N SER A 60 11.19 16.10 31.28
CA SER A 60 10.72 16.45 32.62
C SER A 60 11.87 16.36 33.62
N SER A 61 11.72 17.04 34.77
CA SER A 61 12.67 16.97 35.88
C SER A 61 12.59 15.65 36.67
N GLN A 62 11.62 14.79 36.36
CA GLN A 62 11.45 13.50 37.00
C GLN A 62 12.42 12.47 36.40
N LYS A 63 13.04 11.66 37.27
CA LYS A 63 13.84 10.52 36.82
C LYS A 63 12.89 9.49 36.18
N GLY A 64 13.16 9.15 34.92
CA GLY A 64 12.41 8.14 34.17
C GLY A 64 13.22 6.85 33.99
N ASP A 65 12.54 5.81 33.49
CA ASP A 65 13.17 4.56 33.07
C ASP A 65 13.54 4.63 31.58
N ALA A 66 14.85 4.53 31.30
CA ALA A 66 15.39 4.55 29.94
C ALA A 66 14.97 3.31 29.13
N GLU A 67 14.64 2.21 29.80
CA GLU A 67 14.19 0.95 29.19
C GLU A 67 12.66 0.85 29.07
N SER A 68 11.94 1.95 29.35
CA SER A 68 10.49 1.98 29.21
C SER A 68 10.06 1.59 27.78
N HIS A 69 8.97 0.84 27.69
CA HIS A 69 8.44 0.31 26.42
C HIS A 69 8.17 1.41 25.37
N ASP A 70 7.84 2.62 25.82
CA ASP A 70 7.61 3.78 24.95
C ASP A 70 8.88 4.26 24.24
N LEU A 71 10.05 3.99 24.82
CA LEU A 71 11.37 4.33 24.28
C LEU A 71 11.98 3.20 23.47
N THR A 72 11.77 1.94 23.87
CA THR A 72 12.46 0.78 23.29
C THR A 72 11.75 0.19 22.06
N GLY A 73 10.41 0.29 21.97
CA GLY A 73 9.65 -0.25 20.84
C GLY A 73 9.63 0.65 19.59
N PRO A 74 9.53 0.11 18.36
CA PRO A 74 9.33 0.92 17.17
C PRO A 74 7.95 1.60 17.19
N ALA A 75 7.90 2.90 16.88
CA ALA A 75 6.65 3.63 16.87
C ALA A 75 5.77 3.21 15.68
N TRP A 76 4.47 3.08 15.92
CA TRP A 76 3.51 2.96 14.82
C TRP A 76 3.23 4.36 14.25
N LEU A 77 4.03 4.77 13.27
CA LEU A 77 3.96 6.10 12.67
C LEU A 77 2.54 6.52 12.24
N PRO A 78 1.69 5.64 11.66
CA PRO A 78 0.30 6.00 11.32
C PRO A 78 -0.61 6.35 12.51
N GLN A 79 -0.20 6.16 13.77
CA GLN A 79 -0.92 6.69 14.93
C GLN A 79 -0.43 8.08 15.36
N ILE A 80 0.73 8.52 14.88
CA ILE A 80 1.28 9.84 15.22
C ILE A 80 0.59 10.91 14.36
N PRO A 81 -0.14 11.88 14.95
CA PRO A 81 -0.91 12.86 14.19
C PRO A 81 -0.09 13.65 13.18
N LEU A 82 1.11 14.10 13.58
CA LEU A 82 2.01 14.85 12.71
C LEU A 82 2.44 14.04 11.48
N TYR A 83 2.79 12.77 11.67
CA TYR A 83 3.15 11.89 10.55
C TYR A 83 1.98 11.72 9.58
N ASN A 84 0.76 11.50 10.09
CA ASN A 84 -0.43 11.39 9.25
C ASN A 84 -0.73 12.66 8.46
N GLN A 85 -0.56 13.84 9.06
CA GLN A 85 -0.71 15.12 8.38
C GLN A 85 0.27 15.25 7.20
N TRP A 86 1.54 14.92 7.41
CA TRP A 86 2.55 14.92 6.34
C TRP A 86 2.23 13.92 5.23
N ARG A 87 1.85 12.69 5.61
CA ARG A 87 1.47 11.63 4.66
C ARG A 87 0.26 12.02 3.81
N ASN A 88 -0.77 12.61 4.42
CA ASN A 88 -1.95 13.11 3.72
C ASN A 88 -1.59 14.28 2.81
N ALA A 89 -0.86 15.28 3.32
CA ALA A 89 -0.43 16.42 2.53
C ALA A 89 0.40 16.03 1.31
N ALA A 90 1.24 14.99 1.43
CA ALA A 90 1.99 14.43 0.31
C ALA A 90 1.06 13.77 -0.72
N CYS A 91 0.02 13.05 -0.30
CA CYS A 91 -0.99 12.50 -1.20
C CYS A 91 -1.73 13.61 -1.96
N ASP A 92 -2.15 14.68 -1.27
CA ASP A 92 -2.81 15.83 -1.93
C ASP A 92 -1.90 16.46 -3.00
N CYS A 93 -0.60 16.56 -2.72
CA CYS A 93 0.38 17.04 -3.70
C CYS A 93 0.48 16.11 -4.90
N LEU A 94 0.42 14.79 -4.69
CA LEU A 94 0.36 13.81 -5.76
C LEU A 94 -0.95 13.92 -6.56
N ASP A 95 -2.06 14.34 -5.95
CA ASP A 95 -3.33 14.58 -6.65
C ASP A 95 -3.24 15.79 -7.58
N VAL A 96 -2.61 16.89 -7.13
CA VAL A 96 -2.30 18.05 -8.00
C VAL A 96 -1.48 17.62 -9.21
N LEU A 97 -0.41 16.84 -9.00
CA LEU A 97 0.42 16.34 -10.09
C LEU A 97 -0.33 15.37 -11.01
N HIS A 98 -1.21 14.55 -10.46
CA HIS A 98 -2.01 13.59 -11.21
C HIS A 98 -3.09 14.28 -12.05
N TRP A 99 -3.71 15.34 -11.54
CA TRP A 99 -4.65 16.13 -12.32
C TRP A 99 -3.98 16.77 -13.55
N ILE A 100 -2.75 17.27 -13.37
CA ILE A 100 -1.95 17.80 -14.48
C ILE A 100 -1.59 16.69 -15.48
N ALA A 101 -1.16 15.52 -14.99
CA ALA A 101 -0.89 14.38 -15.84
C ALA A 101 -2.13 13.96 -16.64
N ASN A 102 -3.31 13.91 -16.03
CA ASN A 102 -4.57 13.63 -16.71
C ASN A 102 -4.89 14.66 -17.82
N SER A 103 -4.57 15.94 -17.60
CA SER A 103 -4.70 16.96 -18.65
C SER A 103 -3.78 16.69 -19.85
N ASP A 104 -2.56 16.22 -19.60
CA ASP A 104 -1.62 15.87 -20.65
C ASP A 104 -2.05 14.58 -21.39
N ILE A 105 -2.59 13.58 -20.67
CA ILE A 105 -3.16 12.35 -21.24
C ILE A 105 -4.35 12.68 -22.16
N ALA A 106 -5.24 13.57 -21.73
CA ALA A 106 -6.38 13.99 -22.54
C ALA A 106 -5.97 14.62 -23.88
N LYS A 107 -4.79 15.25 -23.95
CA LYS A 107 -4.24 15.82 -25.19
C LYS A 107 -3.49 14.78 -26.02
N ALA A 108 -2.71 13.92 -25.38
CA ALA A 108 -1.85 12.95 -26.06
C ALA A 108 -2.57 11.65 -26.46
N GLY A 109 -3.69 11.33 -25.81
CA GLY A 109 -4.44 10.08 -25.99
C GLY A 109 -3.78 8.85 -25.37
N THR A 110 -2.66 8.99 -24.67
CA THR A 110 -1.90 7.89 -24.04
C THR A 110 -1.32 8.32 -22.71
N GLU A 111 -1.12 7.35 -21.82
CA GLU A 111 -0.45 7.59 -20.56
C GLU A 111 1.06 7.73 -20.74
N ASN A 112 1.65 8.68 -20.01
CA ASN A 112 3.09 8.83 -19.92
C ASN A 112 3.64 8.15 -18.66
N SER A 113 4.96 8.00 -18.59
CA SER A 113 5.64 7.34 -17.47
C SER A 113 5.43 8.02 -16.12
N THR A 114 5.07 9.31 -16.09
CA THR A 114 4.82 10.06 -14.84
C THR A 114 3.64 9.46 -14.08
N VAL A 115 2.62 8.95 -14.79
CA VAL A 115 1.45 8.26 -14.19
C VAL A 115 1.91 7.05 -13.37
N LEU A 116 2.84 6.25 -13.90
CA LEU A 116 3.41 5.12 -13.16
C LEU A 116 4.12 5.57 -11.87
N HIS A 117 4.90 6.65 -11.94
CA HIS A 117 5.56 7.22 -10.76
C HIS A 117 4.55 7.74 -9.74
N LEU A 118 3.46 8.37 -10.18
CA LEU A 118 2.39 8.89 -9.32
C LEU A 118 1.68 7.79 -8.55
N HIS A 119 1.32 6.68 -9.21
CA HIS A 119 0.71 5.54 -8.52
C HIS A 119 1.70 4.85 -7.59
N PHE A 120 2.93 4.63 -8.03
CA PHE A 120 3.95 4.00 -7.21
C PHE A 120 4.28 4.83 -5.96
N ALA A 121 4.36 6.15 -6.06
CA ALA A 121 4.60 7.03 -4.91
C ALA A 121 3.48 6.95 -3.87
N ARG A 122 2.21 6.81 -4.30
CA ARG A 122 1.11 6.57 -3.37
C ARG A 122 1.28 5.22 -2.67
N ILE A 123 1.65 4.16 -3.38
CA ILE A 123 1.93 2.85 -2.76
C ILE A 123 3.05 2.98 -1.72
N VAL A 124 4.14 3.70 -2.05
CA VAL A 124 5.26 3.96 -1.13
C VAL A 124 4.84 4.68 0.15
N LEU A 125 3.96 5.67 0.04
CA LEU A 125 3.45 6.44 1.19
C LEU A 125 2.46 5.63 2.04
N LEU A 126 1.74 4.69 1.43
CA LEU A 126 0.59 4.03 2.04
C LEU A 126 0.88 2.63 2.56
N ALA A 127 1.91 1.94 2.06
CA ALA A 127 2.22 0.55 2.42
C ALA A 127 3.51 0.42 3.25
N PRO A 128 3.57 -0.52 4.22
CA PRO A 128 4.76 -0.76 5.04
C PRO A 128 5.80 -1.59 4.28
N TYR A 129 6.41 -1.02 3.23
CA TYR A 129 7.29 -1.76 2.31
C TYR A 129 8.47 -2.44 3.01
N LYS A 130 9.03 -1.83 4.07
CA LYS A 130 10.14 -2.40 4.84
C LYS A 130 9.72 -3.72 5.48
N ALA A 131 8.61 -3.71 6.22
CA ALA A 131 8.07 -4.90 6.86
C ALA A 131 7.72 -5.99 5.83
N ILE A 132 6.99 -5.61 4.77
CA ILE A 132 6.59 -6.55 3.71
C ILE A 132 7.80 -7.22 3.05
N ARG A 133 8.84 -6.44 2.74
CA ARG A 133 10.06 -6.96 2.13
C ARG A 133 10.83 -7.85 3.09
N THR A 134 10.95 -7.47 4.37
CA THR A 134 11.62 -8.30 5.37
C THR A 134 10.88 -9.63 5.60
N VAL A 135 9.54 -9.63 5.61
CA VAL A 135 8.75 -10.88 5.64
C VAL A 135 9.08 -11.77 4.44
N ALA A 136 9.11 -11.20 3.23
CA ALA A 136 9.43 -11.94 2.02
C ALA A 136 10.87 -12.51 2.04
N GLU A 137 11.86 -11.73 2.47
CA GLU A 137 13.26 -12.15 2.56
C GLU A 137 13.44 -13.26 3.61
N LEU A 138 12.81 -13.13 4.79
CA LEU A 138 12.87 -14.15 5.85
C LEU A 138 12.20 -15.47 5.46
N LEU A 139 11.15 -15.45 4.63
CA LEU A 139 10.51 -16.68 4.14
C LEU A 139 11.39 -17.47 3.17
N VAL A 140 12.24 -16.78 2.43
CA VAL A 140 13.11 -17.37 1.41
C VAL A 140 14.47 -17.79 1.97
N SER A 141 14.85 -17.26 3.13
CA SER A 141 16.13 -17.59 3.77
C SER A 141 16.19 -19.08 4.13
N GLU A 142 17.20 -19.77 3.61
CA GLU A 142 17.44 -21.22 3.77
C GLU A 142 18.20 -21.57 5.07
N ASP A 143 18.40 -20.62 5.99
CA ASP A 143 19.09 -20.90 7.26
C ASP A 143 18.24 -21.83 8.14
N ASP A 144 18.58 -23.13 8.05
CA ASP A 144 18.00 -24.25 8.81
C ASP A 144 18.16 -24.10 10.33
N SER A 145 19.05 -23.21 10.79
CA SER A 145 19.04 -22.70 12.14
C SER A 145 18.02 -21.57 12.24
N ARG A 146 16.76 -21.91 12.53
CA ARG A 146 15.77 -20.94 13.03
C ARG A 146 16.24 -20.36 14.36
N ASP A 147 17.15 -19.41 14.27
CA ASP A 147 17.55 -18.57 15.39
C ASP A 147 16.29 -17.91 15.96
N GLY A 148 16.20 -17.86 17.29
CA GLY A 148 15.05 -17.28 17.98
C GLY A 148 14.80 -15.83 17.52
N ASP A 149 15.87 -15.09 17.21
CA ASP A 149 15.80 -13.73 16.70
C ASP A 149 15.13 -13.64 15.32
N ALA A 150 15.43 -14.55 14.40
CA ALA A 150 14.84 -14.54 13.05
C ALA A 150 13.31 -14.80 13.10
N VAL A 151 12.88 -15.72 13.97
CA VAL A 151 11.46 -16.01 14.19
C VAL A 151 10.75 -14.83 14.84
N GLU A 152 11.35 -14.22 15.87
CA GLU A 152 10.78 -13.06 16.55
C GLU A 152 10.66 -11.87 15.58
N ARG A 153 11.70 -11.62 14.79
CA ARG A 153 11.71 -10.59 13.74
C ARG A 153 10.62 -10.85 12.71
N PHE A 154 10.48 -12.08 12.22
CA PHE A 154 9.42 -12.44 11.27
C PHE A 154 8.02 -12.15 11.83
N GLN A 155 7.77 -12.54 13.08
CA GLN A 155 6.49 -12.29 13.76
C GLN A 155 6.23 -10.79 13.94
N ARG A 156 7.26 -10.02 14.32
CA ARG A 156 7.20 -8.57 14.48
C ARG A 156 6.81 -7.87 13.19
N GLU A 157 7.44 -8.23 12.07
CA GLU A 157 7.12 -7.64 10.76
C GLU A 157 5.74 -8.06 10.25
N CYS A 158 5.34 -9.32 10.44
CA CYS A 158 3.97 -9.76 10.16
C CYS A 158 2.94 -8.96 10.96
N GLN A 159 3.23 -8.67 12.24
CA GLN A 159 2.35 -7.86 13.08
C GLN A 159 2.24 -6.42 12.57
N GLN A 160 3.31 -5.82 12.06
CA GLN A 160 3.25 -4.50 11.42
C GLN A 160 2.33 -4.51 10.19
N VAL A 161 2.44 -5.53 9.34
CA VAL A 161 1.58 -5.66 8.16
C VAL A 161 0.11 -5.89 8.56
N ARG A 162 -0.16 -6.68 9.62
CA ARG A 162 -1.53 -6.85 10.13
C ARG A 162 -2.11 -5.56 10.71
N LYS A 163 -1.31 -4.78 11.45
CA LYS A 163 -1.70 -3.44 11.93
C LYS A 163 -2.03 -2.51 10.76
N TRP A 164 -1.24 -2.54 9.69
CA TRP A 164 -1.56 -1.80 8.47
C TRP A 164 -2.93 -2.20 7.88
N ILE A 165 -3.21 -3.49 7.79
CA ILE A 165 -4.46 -4.01 7.24
C ILE A 165 -5.67 -3.68 8.13
N ALA A 166 -5.52 -3.73 9.46
CA ALA A 166 -6.61 -3.58 10.42
C ALA A 166 -6.79 -2.12 10.91
N ASP A 167 -5.72 -1.50 11.38
CA ASP A 167 -5.77 -0.20 12.06
C ASP A 167 -5.63 0.96 11.07
N ASP A 168 -4.87 0.78 9.97
CA ASP A 168 -4.71 1.76 8.88
C ASP A 168 -5.47 1.32 7.60
N GLN A 169 -6.58 0.61 7.81
CA GLN A 169 -7.31 -0.13 6.80
C GLN A 169 -7.73 0.68 5.57
N PHE A 170 -8.08 1.96 5.74
CA PHE A 170 -8.48 2.83 4.63
C PHE A 170 -7.29 3.11 3.70
N LYS A 171 -6.11 3.36 4.29
CA LYS A 171 -4.86 3.58 3.54
C LYS A 171 -4.36 2.28 2.92
N ALA A 172 -4.53 1.15 3.60
CA ALA A 172 -4.22 -0.16 3.03
C ALA A 172 -5.04 -0.45 1.77
N ARG A 173 -6.36 -0.24 1.82
CA ARG A 173 -7.24 -0.43 0.66
C ARG A 173 -6.98 0.58 -0.45
N LEU A 174 -6.68 1.83 -0.11
CA LEU A 174 -6.24 2.83 -1.10
C LEU A 174 -4.92 2.43 -1.78
N ALA A 175 -3.96 1.86 -1.04
CA ALA A 175 -2.73 1.33 -1.63
C ALA A 175 -3.03 0.21 -2.64
N LEU A 176 -3.97 -0.70 -2.34
CA LEU A 176 -4.38 -1.76 -3.26
C LEU A 176 -5.00 -1.23 -4.56
N VAL A 177 -5.80 -0.17 -4.49
CA VAL A 177 -6.34 0.50 -5.68
C VAL A 177 -5.20 0.98 -6.56
N HIS A 178 -4.20 1.66 -6.00
CA HIS A 178 -3.03 2.08 -6.75
C HIS A 178 -2.16 0.92 -7.24
N CYS A 179 -2.09 -0.19 -6.52
CA CYS A 179 -1.43 -1.41 -7.00
C CYS A 179 -2.12 -1.96 -8.26
N GLY A 180 -3.45 -2.01 -8.26
CA GLY A 180 -4.23 -2.45 -9.42
C GLY A 180 -4.03 -1.54 -10.63
N ILE A 181 -4.12 -0.21 -10.44
CA ILE A 181 -3.88 0.75 -11.52
C ILE A 181 -2.44 0.66 -12.03
N PHE A 182 -1.47 0.46 -11.13
CA PHE A 182 -0.07 0.22 -11.51
C PHE A 182 0.06 -1.00 -12.43
N PHE A 183 -0.56 -2.14 -12.09
CA PHE A 183 -0.56 -3.32 -12.96
C PHE A 183 -1.23 -3.05 -14.31
N TRP A 184 -2.33 -2.29 -14.32
CA TRP A 184 -3.01 -1.91 -15.55
C TRP A 184 -2.12 -1.04 -16.45
N HIS A 185 -1.36 -0.10 -15.88
CA HIS A 185 -0.44 0.78 -16.59
C HIS A 185 0.73 -0.01 -17.19
N VAL A 186 1.45 -0.81 -16.38
CA VAL A 186 2.62 -1.56 -16.87
C VAL A 186 2.22 -2.50 -18.01
N ARG A 187 1.06 -3.16 -17.96
CA ARG A 187 0.60 -4.05 -19.03
C ARG A 187 0.31 -3.34 -20.37
N ARG A 188 0.15 -2.03 -20.40
CA ARG A 188 -0.28 -1.26 -21.58
C ARG A 188 0.76 -0.27 -22.08
N TYR A 189 1.44 0.39 -21.15
CA TYR A 189 2.27 1.56 -21.42
C TYR A 189 3.72 1.38 -20.94
N SER A 190 4.09 0.19 -20.46
CA SER A 190 5.47 -0.10 -20.07
C SER A 190 6.43 0.23 -21.21
N LEU A 191 7.51 0.92 -20.86
CA LEU A 191 8.63 1.17 -21.76
C LEU A 191 9.80 0.23 -21.45
N ASP A 192 9.62 -0.64 -20.45
CA ASP A 192 10.67 -1.44 -19.83
C ASP A 192 11.86 -0.55 -19.43
N ALA A 193 11.53 0.51 -18.69
CA ALA A 193 12.52 1.43 -18.11
C ALA A 193 13.18 0.82 -16.87
N PHE A 194 14.39 1.27 -16.53
CA PHE A 194 15.24 0.68 -15.47
C PHE A 194 14.57 0.58 -14.09
N TYR A 195 13.59 1.43 -13.80
CA TYR A 195 12.86 1.43 -12.54
C TYR A 195 11.66 0.47 -12.51
N GLU A 196 11.16 0.03 -13.67
CA GLU A 196 9.94 -0.76 -13.74
C GLU A 196 10.07 -2.15 -13.09
N PRO A 197 11.16 -2.93 -13.32
CA PRO A 197 11.33 -4.22 -12.67
C PRO A 197 11.23 -4.15 -11.14
N THR A 198 11.91 -3.17 -10.53
CA THR A 198 11.90 -2.94 -9.09
C THR A 198 10.50 -2.58 -8.59
N LYS A 199 9.79 -1.71 -9.31
CA LYS A 199 8.44 -1.30 -8.93
C LYS A 199 7.44 -2.45 -9.05
N VAL A 200 7.48 -3.23 -10.15
CA VAL A 200 6.63 -4.42 -10.34
C VAL A 200 6.84 -5.43 -9.22
N PHE A 201 8.10 -5.69 -8.84
CA PHE A 201 8.43 -6.56 -7.71
C PHE A 201 7.79 -6.05 -6.40
N LEU A 202 8.02 -4.79 -6.05
CA LEU A 202 7.51 -4.22 -4.79
C LEU A 202 5.97 -4.18 -4.75
N VAL A 203 5.31 -3.80 -5.84
CA VAL A 203 3.85 -3.78 -5.93
C VAL A 203 3.28 -5.21 -5.83
N THR A 204 3.94 -6.19 -6.43
CA THR A 204 3.58 -7.61 -6.28
C THR A 204 3.61 -8.03 -4.80
N LEU A 205 4.68 -7.67 -4.08
CA LEU A 205 4.79 -7.99 -2.66
C LEU A 205 3.72 -7.31 -1.81
N VAL A 206 3.32 -6.07 -2.12
CA VAL A 206 2.27 -5.37 -1.38
C VAL A 206 0.93 -6.11 -1.47
N VAL A 207 0.53 -6.50 -2.69
CA VAL A 207 -0.73 -7.23 -2.89
C VAL A 207 -0.64 -8.65 -2.30
N TRP A 208 0.48 -9.34 -2.47
CA TRP A 208 0.72 -10.66 -1.88
C TRP A 208 0.63 -10.61 -0.35
N ALA A 209 1.29 -9.65 0.31
CA ALA A 209 1.29 -9.52 1.75
C ALA A 209 -0.11 -9.20 2.29
N TYR A 210 -0.85 -8.30 1.61
CA TYR A 210 -2.23 -8.03 1.95
C TYR A 210 -3.09 -9.30 1.84
N GLY A 211 -3.03 -9.99 0.70
CA GLY A 211 -3.82 -11.20 0.49
C GLY A 211 -3.48 -12.33 1.47
N SER A 212 -2.21 -12.44 1.87
CA SER A 212 -1.73 -13.51 2.76
C SER A 212 -2.10 -13.28 4.22
N LEU A 213 -2.07 -12.02 4.66
CA LEU A 213 -2.22 -11.66 6.08
C LEU A 213 -3.56 -11.01 6.40
N CYS A 214 -4.37 -10.69 5.38
CA CYS A 214 -5.75 -10.26 5.59
C CYS A 214 -6.53 -11.41 6.21
N PRO A 215 -7.22 -11.19 7.35
CA PRO A 215 -8.08 -12.21 7.92
C PRO A 215 -9.11 -12.69 6.90
N PRO A 216 -9.46 -14.00 6.90
CA PRO A 216 -10.53 -14.51 6.07
C PRO A 216 -11.78 -13.65 6.28
N GLN A 217 -12.46 -13.34 5.19
CA GLN A 217 -13.75 -12.69 5.26
C GLN A 217 -14.66 -13.62 6.08
N GLN A 218 -15.08 -13.19 7.27
CA GLN A 218 -16.15 -13.87 7.97
C GLN A 218 -17.32 -13.81 7.01
N ALA A 219 -17.73 -14.96 6.46
CA ALA A 219 -18.98 -15.05 5.74
C ALA A 219 -20.02 -14.46 6.69
N SER A 220 -20.59 -13.31 6.34
CA SER A 220 -21.74 -12.77 7.04
C SER A 220 -22.88 -13.75 6.80
N ALA A 221 -22.92 -14.79 7.62
CA ALA A 221 -24.04 -15.70 7.76
C ALA A 221 -25.18 -14.97 8.49
N SER A 222 -25.58 -13.80 7.98
CA SER A 222 -26.59 -12.94 8.60
C SER A 222 -26.92 -11.68 7.76
N LEU A 223 -27.25 -11.88 6.48
CA LEU A 223 -28.19 -10.97 5.79
C LEU A 223 -29.37 -11.69 5.10
N ARG A 224 -29.47 -13.02 5.22
CA ARG A 224 -30.75 -13.71 4.97
C ARG A 224 -31.57 -13.75 6.26
N GLY A 225 -32.06 -12.59 6.67
CA GLY A 225 -33.24 -12.55 7.55
C GLY A 225 -34.46 -13.04 6.76
N PRO A 226 -35.40 -13.78 7.37
CA PRO A 226 -36.58 -14.24 6.68
C PRO A 226 -37.40 -13.03 6.23
N SER A 227 -37.83 -13.03 4.96
CA SER A 227 -38.75 -12.06 4.39
C SER A 227 -39.96 -11.87 5.33
N ARG A 228 -39.96 -10.78 6.10
CA ARG A 228 -41.12 -10.35 6.85
C ARG A 228 -41.93 -9.43 5.95
N SER A 229 -43.07 -9.96 5.53
CA SER A 229 -44.16 -9.29 4.86
C SER A 229 -44.60 -8.00 5.56
N SER A 230 -44.99 -7.02 4.72
CA SER A 230 -46.07 -6.06 4.95
C SER A 230 -45.98 -5.17 6.21
N GLY A 231 -45.52 -3.93 6.03
CA GLY A 231 -45.68 -2.85 7.02
C GLY A 231 -45.42 -1.47 6.42
N ASN A 232 -46.50 -0.84 5.98
CA ASN A 232 -46.60 0.49 5.36
C ASN A 232 -45.78 1.58 6.12
N ARG A 233 -44.79 2.22 5.46
CA ARG A 233 -44.20 3.51 5.88
C ARG A 233 -44.08 4.45 4.67
N PRO A 234 -44.27 5.76 4.85
CA PRO A 234 -44.37 6.70 3.73
C PRO A 234 -43.03 6.87 3.02
N ARG A 235 -43.09 6.87 1.69
CA ARG A 235 -42.01 7.14 0.74
C ARG A 235 -41.74 8.64 0.69
N GLU A 236 -40.71 9.11 1.38
CA GLU A 236 -40.06 10.39 1.11
C GLU A 236 -38.55 10.17 1.32
N ASP A 237 -37.86 10.03 0.18
CA ASP A 237 -36.44 10.29 -0.10
C ASP A 237 -35.95 9.29 -1.16
N GLU A 238 -35.59 9.84 -2.33
CA GLU A 238 -35.29 9.13 -3.55
C GLU A 238 -34.10 8.15 -3.39
N ASP A 239 -34.44 6.90 -3.67
CA ASP A 239 -33.66 5.69 -3.48
C ASP A 239 -32.55 5.54 -4.54
N TRP A 240 -31.43 6.24 -4.32
CA TRP A 240 -30.16 5.94 -5.00
C TRP A 240 -29.19 5.15 -4.10
N SER A 241 -29.58 4.88 -2.84
CA SER A 241 -28.72 4.24 -1.84
C SER A 241 -28.84 2.72 -1.83
N CYS A 242 -29.94 2.14 -2.32
CA CYS A 242 -30.14 0.69 -2.31
C CYS A 242 -29.25 -0.06 -3.33
N ASP A 243 -28.93 0.53 -4.49
CA ASP A 243 -28.15 -0.15 -5.54
C ASP A 243 -26.66 -0.31 -5.22
N LEU A 244 -26.08 0.62 -4.44
CA LEU A 244 -24.67 0.57 -4.06
C LEU A 244 -24.39 -0.45 -2.94
N ASP A 245 -25.40 -0.78 -2.13
CA ASP A 245 -25.29 -1.76 -1.04
C ASP A 245 -25.14 -3.21 -1.57
N ASP A 246 -25.58 -3.47 -2.80
CA ASP A 246 -25.46 -4.77 -3.47
C ASP A 246 -24.09 -4.98 -4.17
N ILE A 247 -23.26 -3.94 -4.30
CA ILE A 247 -21.96 -4.05 -4.94
C ILE A 247 -20.97 -4.78 -4.03
N SER A 248 -20.79 -6.06 -4.33
CA SER A 248 -19.93 -6.96 -3.56
C SER A 248 -18.55 -7.20 -4.17
N SER A 249 -18.19 -6.54 -5.28
CA SER A 249 -16.88 -6.77 -5.92
C SER A 249 -16.30 -5.53 -6.62
N ILE A 250 -14.97 -5.50 -6.73
CA ILE A 250 -14.21 -4.48 -7.47
C ILE A 250 -13.09 -5.16 -8.28
N ARG A 251 -12.81 -4.63 -9.47
CA ARG A 251 -11.66 -5.02 -10.28
C ARG A 251 -10.61 -3.91 -10.23
N LEU A 252 -9.56 -4.13 -9.43
CA LEU A 252 -8.59 -3.10 -9.09
C LEU A 252 -7.74 -2.66 -10.29
N ASP A 253 -7.55 -3.53 -11.28
CA ASP A 253 -6.71 -3.27 -12.47
C ASP A 253 -7.53 -2.81 -13.69
N ARG A 254 -8.56 -2.01 -13.44
CA ARG A 254 -9.30 -1.26 -14.45
C ARG A 254 -9.59 0.16 -13.94
N PRO A 255 -9.74 1.14 -14.85
CA PRO A 255 -10.38 2.40 -14.49
C PRO A 255 -11.72 2.11 -13.81
N CYS A 256 -11.85 2.57 -12.57
CA CYS A 256 -13.06 2.48 -11.78
C CYS A 256 -13.52 3.89 -11.49
N ASP A 257 -14.83 4.09 -11.38
CA ASP A 257 -15.36 5.35 -10.91
C ASP A 257 -14.99 5.60 -9.43
N ASP A 258 -14.89 6.88 -9.06
CA ASP A 258 -14.50 7.30 -7.73
C ASP A 258 -15.46 6.78 -6.65
N GLU A 259 -16.76 6.64 -6.94
CA GLU A 259 -17.74 6.12 -5.98
C GLU A 259 -17.45 4.66 -5.62
N LEU A 260 -17.13 3.81 -6.61
CA LEU A 260 -16.76 2.42 -6.39
C LEU A 260 -15.44 2.30 -5.62
N VAL A 261 -14.49 3.18 -5.92
CA VAL A 261 -13.21 3.26 -5.19
C VAL A 261 -13.46 3.65 -3.73
N GLN A 262 -14.28 4.67 -3.47
CA GLN A 262 -14.64 5.09 -2.12
C GLN A 262 -15.40 3.99 -1.36
N LEU A 263 -16.31 3.28 -2.04
CA LEU A 263 -17.02 2.14 -1.47
C LEU A 263 -16.03 1.05 -1.05
N PHE A 264 -15.07 0.70 -1.91
CA PHE A 264 -14.02 -0.27 -1.58
C PHE A 264 -13.13 0.21 -0.44
N ILE A 265 -12.74 1.49 -0.40
CA ILE A 265 -11.94 2.03 0.70
C ILE A 265 -12.72 1.93 2.01
N LYS A 266 -14.03 2.21 2.03
CA LYS A 266 -14.84 2.18 3.24
C LYS A 266 -15.21 0.76 3.69
N ARG A 267 -15.64 -0.09 2.75
CA ARG A 267 -16.26 -1.40 3.00
C ARG A 267 -15.54 -2.59 2.38
N GLY A 268 -14.33 -2.41 1.85
CA GLY A 268 -13.64 -3.45 1.07
C GLY A 268 -13.37 -4.77 1.79
N ARG A 269 -13.54 -4.84 3.12
CA ARG A 269 -13.51 -6.11 3.87
C ARG A 269 -14.69 -7.03 3.53
N SER A 270 -15.83 -6.47 3.13
CA SER A 270 -17.00 -7.24 2.67
C SER A 270 -17.04 -7.41 1.15
N MET A 271 -16.07 -6.86 0.42
CA MET A 271 -16.04 -6.88 -1.05
C MET A 271 -14.95 -7.82 -1.57
N THR A 272 -15.22 -8.43 -2.70
CA THR A 272 -14.25 -9.24 -3.45
C THR A 272 -13.41 -8.32 -4.33
N ALA A 273 -12.13 -8.16 -4.00
CA ALA A 273 -11.18 -7.41 -4.82
C ALA A 273 -10.44 -8.33 -5.78
N THR A 274 -10.48 -8.01 -7.08
CA THR A 274 -9.90 -8.85 -8.14
C THR A 274 -8.84 -8.13 -8.98
N ILE A 275 -7.86 -8.90 -9.45
CA ILE A 275 -6.84 -8.48 -10.44
C ILE A 275 -6.80 -9.52 -11.57
N MET A 276 -6.66 -9.09 -12.83
CA MET A 276 -6.49 -9.98 -13.98
C MET A 276 -5.28 -10.92 -13.78
N GLY A 277 -5.47 -12.20 -14.11
CA GLY A 277 -4.47 -13.25 -13.86
C GLY A 277 -4.52 -13.84 -12.43
N VAL A 278 -4.96 -13.04 -11.44
CA VAL A 278 -5.01 -13.42 -10.01
C VAL A 278 -6.40 -13.84 -9.55
N GLY A 279 -7.47 -13.18 -10.02
CA GLY A 279 -8.80 -13.32 -9.44
C GLY A 279 -8.88 -12.64 -8.08
N ASN A 280 -9.65 -13.20 -7.14
CA ASN A 280 -9.77 -12.66 -5.78
C ASN A 280 -8.42 -12.71 -5.05
N ILE A 281 -7.91 -11.54 -4.66
CA ILE A 281 -6.58 -11.41 -4.03
C ILE A 281 -6.52 -11.95 -2.60
N THR A 282 -7.66 -12.03 -1.90
CA THR A 282 -7.76 -12.56 -0.51
C THR A 282 -8.29 -13.99 -0.46
N ALA A 283 -8.60 -14.61 -1.60
CA ALA A 283 -8.94 -16.03 -1.64
C ALA A 283 -7.74 -16.89 -1.23
N ALA A 284 -7.98 -18.14 -0.81
CA ALA A 284 -6.93 -19.04 -0.33
C ALA A 284 -5.71 -19.16 -1.28
N ASN A 285 -5.94 -19.20 -2.60
CA ASN A 285 -4.89 -19.25 -3.61
C ASN A 285 -4.54 -17.87 -4.21
N GLY A 286 -5.21 -16.80 -3.79
CA GLY A 286 -5.01 -15.44 -4.28
C GLY A 286 -3.56 -14.97 -4.14
N PRO A 287 -2.93 -15.07 -2.96
CA PRO A 287 -1.54 -14.64 -2.77
C PRO A 287 -0.54 -15.40 -3.63
N LEU A 288 -0.69 -16.73 -3.73
CA LEU A 288 0.18 -17.55 -4.58
C LEU A 288 0.02 -17.18 -6.06
N ARG A 289 -1.22 -16.93 -6.51
CA ARG A 289 -1.49 -16.45 -7.87
C ARG A 289 -0.92 -15.06 -8.11
N MET A 290 -0.93 -14.18 -7.10
CA MET A 290 -0.32 -12.84 -7.18
C MET A 290 1.19 -12.95 -7.42
N LEU A 291 1.91 -13.81 -6.68
CA LEU A 291 3.33 -14.03 -6.91
C LEU A 291 3.61 -14.54 -8.34
N LYS A 292 2.83 -15.50 -8.82
CA LYS A 292 2.94 -16.04 -10.18
C LYS A 292 2.68 -14.97 -11.26
N GLU A 293 1.66 -14.15 -11.07
CA GLU A 293 1.32 -13.06 -12.00
C GLU A 293 2.39 -11.97 -12.00
N GLY A 294 2.92 -11.60 -10.83
CA GLY A 294 4.05 -10.67 -10.72
C GLY A 294 5.30 -11.20 -11.42
N ARG A 295 5.63 -12.49 -11.24
CA ARG A 295 6.73 -13.15 -11.95
C ARG A 295 6.51 -13.13 -13.47
N LYS A 296 5.30 -13.42 -13.93
CA LYS A 296 4.94 -13.39 -15.36
C LYS A 296 5.12 -11.98 -15.93
N LEU A 297 4.59 -10.96 -15.28
CA LEU A 297 4.76 -9.58 -15.75
C LEU A 297 6.22 -9.14 -15.73
N LEU A 298 6.97 -9.50 -14.68
CA LEU A 298 8.39 -9.18 -14.59
C LEU A 298 9.21 -9.85 -15.70
N SER A 299 8.83 -11.05 -16.15
CA SER A 299 9.51 -11.73 -17.25
C SER A 299 9.38 -11.02 -18.60
N THR A 300 8.37 -10.15 -18.77
CA THR A 300 8.23 -9.32 -19.97
C THR A 300 9.10 -8.07 -19.93
N LEU A 301 9.70 -7.74 -18.78
CA LEU A 301 10.59 -6.59 -18.61
C LEU A 301 12.03 -7.00 -18.90
N ASP A 302 12.26 -7.23 -20.19
CA ASP A 302 13.47 -7.51 -20.96
C ASP A 302 14.85 -7.00 -20.51
N LYS A 303 14.89 -5.67 -20.41
CA LYS A 303 16.07 -4.89 -20.78
C LYS A 303 17.08 -4.71 -19.66
N TRP A 304 16.67 -4.97 -18.41
CA TRP A 304 17.45 -4.61 -17.23
C TRP A 304 17.77 -5.84 -16.37
N PRO A 305 19.06 -6.20 -16.18
CA PRO A 305 19.48 -7.38 -15.43
C PRO A 305 18.99 -7.43 -13.98
N ILE A 306 18.67 -6.27 -13.38
CA ILE A 306 18.13 -6.20 -12.02
C ILE A 306 16.84 -7.03 -11.85
N ARG A 307 16.10 -7.25 -12.95
CA ARG A 307 14.92 -8.12 -12.97
C ARG A 307 15.22 -9.54 -12.52
N ASP A 308 16.41 -10.08 -12.82
CA ASP A 308 16.71 -11.50 -12.65
C ASP A 308 16.76 -11.85 -11.16
N ARG A 309 17.32 -10.94 -10.36
CA ARG A 309 17.28 -10.99 -8.90
C ARG A 309 15.84 -11.04 -8.37
N TYR A 310 14.95 -10.21 -8.91
CA TYR A 310 13.55 -10.17 -8.48
C TYR A 310 12.77 -11.40 -8.95
N LEU A 311 13.05 -11.93 -10.15
CA LEU A 311 12.48 -13.18 -10.65
C LEU A 311 12.88 -14.37 -9.78
N GLN A 312 14.15 -14.43 -9.36
CA GLN A 312 14.64 -15.45 -8.45
C GLN A 312 13.89 -15.41 -7.11
N LEU A 313 13.82 -14.24 -6.48
CA LEU A 313 13.11 -14.06 -5.21
C LEU A 313 11.62 -14.41 -5.31
N LEU A 314 10.92 -13.96 -6.37
CA LEU A 314 9.51 -14.32 -6.58
C LEU A 314 9.33 -15.81 -6.82
N THR A 315 10.28 -16.47 -7.49
CA THR A 315 10.23 -17.92 -7.72
C THR A 315 10.38 -18.69 -6.41
N GLN A 316 11.37 -18.33 -5.59
CA GLN A 316 11.55 -18.93 -4.27
C GLN A 316 10.32 -18.70 -3.37
N LEU A 317 9.72 -17.50 -3.40
CA LEU A 317 8.48 -17.24 -2.67
C LEU A 317 7.31 -18.09 -3.16
N VAL A 318 7.19 -18.31 -4.48
CA VAL A 318 6.16 -19.20 -5.05
C VAL A 318 6.33 -20.63 -4.52
N ASP A 319 7.57 -21.10 -4.43
CA ASP A 319 7.87 -22.45 -3.97
C ASP A 319 7.57 -22.60 -2.47
N VAL A 320 8.08 -21.68 -1.64
CA VAL A 320 7.84 -21.68 -0.18
C VAL A 320 6.35 -21.54 0.13
N CYS A 321 5.64 -20.60 -0.51
CA CYS A 321 4.21 -20.41 -0.27
C CYS A 321 3.35 -21.54 -0.84
N GLY A 322 3.81 -22.23 -1.88
CA GLY A 322 3.14 -23.39 -2.45
C GLY A 322 3.28 -24.66 -1.61
N GLN A 323 4.40 -24.80 -0.90
CA GLN A 323 4.70 -25.95 -0.03
C GLN A 323 4.16 -25.77 1.39
N ASN A 324 4.22 -24.55 1.94
CA ASN A 324 3.80 -24.23 3.31
C ASN A 324 2.47 -23.44 3.33
N ALA A 325 1.33 -24.14 3.35
CA ALA A 325 0.05 -23.50 3.68
C ALA A 325 -0.03 -22.98 5.15
N GLN A 326 0.95 -23.35 5.99
CA GLN A 326 0.93 -23.13 7.44
C GLN A 326 1.64 -21.84 7.91
N TRP A 327 2.44 -21.15 7.10
CA TRP A 327 3.17 -19.94 7.56
C TRP A 327 2.22 -18.77 7.87
N VAL A 328 1.07 -18.74 7.20
CA VAL A 328 -0.02 -17.79 7.49
C VAL A 328 -0.55 -17.98 8.93
N GLN A 329 -0.55 -19.21 9.44
CA GLN A 329 -0.96 -19.56 10.81
C GLN A 329 0.16 -19.36 11.83
N ALA A 330 1.43 -19.58 11.46
CA ALA A 330 2.59 -19.36 12.34
C ALA A 330 2.75 -17.90 12.80
N GLY A 331 2.20 -16.94 12.05
CA GLY A 331 2.12 -15.54 12.48
C GLY A 331 0.87 -15.21 13.31
N ALA A 332 -0.12 -16.11 13.42
CA ALA A 332 -1.40 -15.88 14.09
C ALA A 332 -1.43 -16.37 15.55
N SER A 333 -0.48 -17.23 15.95
CA SER A 333 -0.47 -17.96 17.23
C SER A 333 -0.11 -17.15 18.48
N LEU A 334 -0.21 -15.83 18.47
CA LEU A 334 0.02 -14.97 19.65
C LEU A 334 -1.17 -14.06 20.01
N GLY A 335 -2.34 -14.24 19.38
CA GLY A 335 -3.55 -13.49 19.72
C GLY A 335 -4.45 -14.10 20.80
N GLN A 336 -4.16 -15.31 21.28
CA GLN A 336 -5.14 -16.09 22.08
C GLN A 336 -4.65 -16.73 23.39
N THR A 337 -3.40 -16.51 23.82
CA THR A 337 -2.88 -17.06 25.09
C THR A 337 -2.71 -16.02 26.21
N ARG A 338 -3.54 -14.97 26.23
CA ARG A 338 -3.65 -14.09 27.41
C ARG A 338 -5.09 -13.71 27.74
N ARG A 339 -5.94 -14.71 27.88
CA ARG A 339 -7.13 -14.64 28.75
C ARG A 339 -7.16 -15.91 29.59
N GLU A 340 -7.40 -15.70 30.88
CA GLU A 340 -7.67 -16.70 31.93
C GLU A 340 -6.45 -17.37 32.57
N ALA A 341 -6.01 -16.77 33.69
CA ALA A 341 -5.73 -17.53 34.89
C ALA A 341 -6.51 -16.88 36.04
N PRO A 342 -7.55 -17.52 36.59
CA PRO A 342 -8.15 -17.12 37.85
C PRO A 342 -7.44 -17.85 39.00
N SER A 343 -6.90 -17.07 39.94
CA SER A 343 -6.85 -17.36 41.38
C SER A 343 -6.29 -16.14 42.10
#